data_AF-A0A1Q6UGJ6-F1
#
_entry.id   AF-A0A1Q6UGJ6-F1
#
_cell.length_a   1.000
_cell.length_b   1.000
_cell.length_c   1.000
_cell.angle_alpha   90.00
_cell.angle_beta   90.00
_cell.angle_gamma   90.00
#
_symmetry.space_group_name_H-M   'P 1'
#
loop_
_entity.id
_entity.type
_entity.pdbx_description
1 polymer ?
#
loop_
_entity_poly.entity_id
_entity_poly.type
_entity_poly.pdbx_seq_one_letter_code
_entity_poly.pdbx_strand_id
1 'polypeptide(L)'
;MNTTKSAAICLWAALTVLTAVIFATFIMKNRVQDLEKELNRINRDISEDIKTIHILKAEWSHLNNPERLRSLAQKHIDLNPVKAEQIISYAALPFDYEPDRKMLARRNLNSIAARNKELRRLAKAER
;
A
#
# COMPACT_ATOMS: atom_id res chain seq x y z
N MET A 1 10.02 29.98 76.70
CA MET A 1 10.66 28.87 75.95
C MET A 1 9.85 28.42 74.72
N ASN A 2 8.73 29.07 74.45
CA ASN A 2 7.66 28.64 73.54
C ASN A 2 7.83 29.34 72.18
N THR A 3 8.19 30.63 72.20
CA THR A 3 8.42 31.46 71.01
C THR A 3 9.60 31.01 70.16
N THR A 4 10.68 30.53 70.77
CA THR A 4 11.85 29.98 70.06
C THR A 4 11.54 28.65 69.36
N LYS A 5 10.68 27.83 69.97
CA LYS A 5 10.21 26.57 69.36
C LYS A 5 9.27 26.85 68.20
N SER A 6 8.33 27.80 68.34
CA SER A 6 7.46 28.24 67.24
C SER A 6 8.25 28.83 66.07
N ALA A 7 9.24 29.68 66.34
CA ALA A 7 10.10 30.26 65.31
C ALA A 7 10.92 29.19 64.57
N ALA A 8 11.45 28.20 65.30
CA ALA A 8 12.13 27.06 64.69
C ALA A 8 11.19 26.25 63.79
N ILE A 9 9.97 25.94 64.26
CA ILE A 9 8.97 25.22 63.46
C ILE A 9 8.63 25.97 62.17
N CYS A 10 8.47 27.30 62.23
CA CYS A 10 8.25 28.11 61.04
C CYS A 10 9.43 28.05 60.06
N LEU A 11 10.67 28.07 60.56
CA LEU A 11 11.88 27.94 59.74
C LEU A 11 11.96 26.57 59.05
N TRP A 12 11.72 25.50 59.80
CA TRP A 12 11.66 24.15 59.24
C TRP A 12 10.53 23.99 58.22
N ALA A 13 9.34 24.52 58.51
CA ALA A 13 8.22 24.52 57.58
C ALA A 13 8.57 25.27 56.28
N ALA A 14 9.12 26.48 56.38
CA ALA A 14 9.55 27.24 55.21
C ALA A 14 10.59 26.49 54.38
N LEU A 15 11.57 25.84 55.05
CA LEU A 15 12.58 25.02 54.37
C LEU A 15 11.94 23.85 53.62
N THR A 16 11.00 23.13 54.24
CA THR A 16 10.31 21.99 53.60
C THR A 16 9.53 22.41 52.35
N VAL A 17 8.80 23.52 52.43
CA VAL A 17 8.04 24.07 51.30
C VAL A 17 8.98 24.45 50.16
N LEU A 18 10.10 25.10 50.47
CA LEU A 18 11.08 25.53 49.48
C LEU A 18 11.72 24.32 48.77
N THR A 19 12.08 23.28 49.52
CA THR A 19 12.60 22.03 48.94
C THR A 19 11.57 21.29 48.07
N ALA A 20 10.29 21.29 48.47
CA ALA A 20 9.22 20.67 47.71
C ALA A 20 9.00 21.36 46.34
N VAL A 21 9.06 22.69 46.30
CA VAL A 21 8.93 23.46 45.05
C VAL A 21 10.10 23.21 44.11
N ILE A 22 11.33 23.18 44.64
CA ILE A 22 12.53 22.85 43.85
C ILE A 22 12.39 21.45 43.24
N PHE A 23 11.99 20.47 44.06
CA PHE A 23 11.85 19.09 43.61
C PHE A 23 10.75 18.92 42.55
N ALA A 24 9.59 19.57 42.75
CA ALA A 24 8.51 19.57 41.77
C ALA A 24 8.95 20.16 40.41
N THR A 25 9.68 21.27 40.45
CA THR A 25 10.21 21.92 39.24
C THR A 25 11.26 21.05 38.55
N PHE A 26 12.10 20.36 39.32
CA PHE A 26 13.11 19.45 38.79
C PHE A 26 12.49 18.26 38.04
N ILE A 27 11.43 17.64 38.61
CA ILE A 27 10.71 16.56 37.93
C ILE A 27 10.10 17.03 36.61
N MET A 28 9.49 18.22 36.60
CA MET A 28 8.90 18.79 35.39
C MET A 28 9.97 19.02 34.32
N LYS A 29 11.12 19.60 34.72
CA LYS A 29 12.24 19.84 33.82
C LYS A 29 12.77 18.54 33.19
N ASN A 30 12.89 17.47 33.96
CA ASN A 30 13.31 16.18 33.42
C ASN A 30 12.33 15.65 32.37
N ARG A 31 11.01 15.73 32.63
CA ARG A 31 10.01 15.30 31.65
C ARG A 31 10.09 16.10 30.36
N VAL A 32 10.21 17.43 30.46
CA VAL A 32 10.36 18.29 29.27
C VAL A 32 11.62 17.93 28.49
N GLN A 33 12.75 17.71 29.16
CA GLN A 33 13.99 17.30 28.50
C GLN A 33 13.88 15.95 27.79
N ASP A 34 13.15 14.99 28.35
CA ASP A 34 12.97 13.69 27.70
C ASP A 34 12.07 13.81 26.46
N LEU A 35 11.00 14.62 26.53
CA LEU A 35 10.17 14.93 25.36
C LEU A 35 10.96 15.69 24.27
N GLU A 36 11.80 16.66 24.66
CA GLU A 36 12.65 17.40 23.72
C GLU A 36 13.68 16.49 23.04
N LYS A 37 14.26 15.53 23.78
CA LYS A 37 15.16 14.52 23.21
C LYS A 37 14.43 13.62 22.22
N GLU A 38 13.22 13.18 22.57
CA GLU A 38 12.40 12.35 21.70
C GLU A 38 12.01 13.10 20.42
N LEU A 39 11.58 14.34 20.54
CA LEU A 39 11.26 15.20 19.40
C LEU A 39 12.48 15.40 18.49
N ASN A 40 13.64 15.70 19.07
CA ASN A 40 14.88 15.87 18.30
C ASN A 40 15.32 14.57 17.62
N ARG A 41 15.13 13.42 18.28
CA ARG A 41 15.42 12.11 17.69
C ARG A 41 14.51 11.87 16.48
N ILE A 42 13.20 11.99 16.66
CA ILE A 42 12.21 11.80 15.58
C ILE A 42 12.51 12.73 14.40
N ASN A 43 12.81 14.00 14.66
CA ASN A 43 13.12 14.94 13.58
C ASN A 43 14.40 14.56 12.81
N ARG A 44 15.40 14.01 13.51
CA ARG A 44 16.61 13.48 12.86
C ARG A 44 16.29 12.25 12.01
N ASP A 45 15.49 11.33 12.53
CA ASP A 45 15.08 10.11 11.82
C ASP A 45 14.29 10.48 10.55
N ILE A 46 13.37 11.46 10.63
CA ILE A 46 12.65 12.00 9.45
C ILE A 46 13.62 12.55 8.39
N SER A 47 14.65 13.31 8.82
CA SER A 47 15.63 13.88 7.88
C SER A 47 16.44 12.79 7.19
N GLU A 48 16.77 11.71 7.90
CA GLU A 48 17.46 10.55 7.34
C GLU A 48 16.59 9.79 6.35
N ASP A 49 15.33 9.53 6.69
CA ASP A 49 14.36 8.86 5.81
C ASP A 49 14.15 9.63 4.50
N ILE A 50 14.04 10.96 4.56
CA ILE A 50 13.91 11.79 3.36
C ILE A 50 15.12 11.63 2.42
N LYS A 51 16.34 11.57 2.98
CA LYS A 51 17.56 11.34 2.18
C LYS A 51 17.54 9.95 1.56
N THR A 52 17.15 8.93 2.32
CA THR A 52 17.04 7.55 1.85
C THR A 52 16.03 7.42 0.72
N ILE A 53 14.85 8.05 0.86
CA ILE A 53 13.83 8.10 -0.20
C ILE A 53 14.38 8.78 -1.45
N HIS A 54 15.13 9.88 -1.30
CA HIS A 54 15.71 10.58 -2.45
C HIS A 54 16.72 9.72 -3.20
N ILE A 55 17.57 8.97 -2.48
CA ILE A 55 18.51 8.02 -3.07
C ILE A 55 17.74 6.91 -3.79
N LEU A 56 16.78 6.28 -3.12
CA LEU A 56 16.01 5.19 -3.69
C LEU A 56 15.24 5.61 -4.95
N LYS A 57 14.73 6.85 -4.98
CA LYS A 57 14.08 7.42 -6.16
C LYS A 57 15.07 7.62 -7.32
N ALA A 58 16.29 8.04 -7.03
CA ALA A 58 17.35 8.15 -8.04
C ALA A 58 17.75 6.77 -8.58
N GLU A 59 17.92 5.79 -7.69
CA GLU A 59 18.20 4.40 -8.07
C GLU A 59 17.07 3.80 -8.89
N TRP A 60 15.82 4.00 -8.50
CA TRP A 60 14.65 3.56 -9.26
C TRP A 60 14.62 4.19 -10.65
N SER A 61 14.88 5.50 -10.76
CA SER A 61 14.97 6.17 -12.05
C SER A 61 16.11 5.62 -12.91
N HIS A 62 17.24 5.25 -12.29
CA HIS A 62 18.36 4.63 -13.00
C HIS A 62 18.01 3.22 -13.50
N LEU A 63 17.33 2.42 -12.67
CA LEU A 63 16.86 1.08 -13.04
C LEU A 63 15.80 1.12 -14.15
N ASN A 64 14.94 2.13 -14.15
CA ASN A 64 13.89 2.33 -15.15
C ASN A 64 14.31 3.10 -16.41
N ASN A 65 15.61 3.26 -16.65
CA ASN A 65 16.07 3.86 -17.90
C ASN A 65 15.67 2.98 -19.11
N PRO A 66 14.82 3.48 -20.04
CA PRO A 66 14.25 2.67 -21.12
C PRO A 66 15.30 2.14 -22.11
N GLU A 67 16.38 2.90 -22.37
CA GLU A 67 17.47 2.45 -23.25
C GLU A 67 18.26 1.28 -22.62
N ARG A 68 18.49 1.36 -21.31
CA ARG A 68 19.12 0.28 -20.55
C ARG A 68 18.20 -0.95 -20.49
N LEU A 69 16.90 -0.75 -20.24
CA LEU A 69 15.93 -1.84 -20.24
C LEU A 69 15.80 -2.50 -21.62
N ARG A 70 15.81 -1.73 -22.71
CA ARG A 70 15.82 -2.27 -24.09
C ARG A 70 17.05 -3.10 -24.37
N SER A 71 18.24 -2.62 -24.02
CA SER A 71 19.48 -3.39 -24.23
C SER A 71 19.53 -4.66 -23.37
N LEU A 72 19.03 -4.61 -22.13
CA LEU A 72 18.91 -5.79 -21.27
C LEU A 72 17.89 -6.79 -21.83
N ALA A 73 16.73 -6.31 -22.28
CA ALA A 73 15.69 -7.13 -22.89
C ALA A 73 16.23 -7.80 -24.16
N GLN A 74 16.93 -7.07 -25.04
CA GLN A 74 17.53 -7.64 -26.25
C GLN A 74 18.61 -8.69 -25.94
N LYS A 75 19.34 -8.54 -24.84
CA LYS A 75 20.42 -9.47 -24.45
C LYS A 75 19.91 -10.73 -23.77
N HIS A 76 18.82 -10.64 -23.00
CA HIS A 76 18.35 -11.72 -22.12
C HIS A 76 16.96 -12.25 -22.47
N ILE A 77 16.24 -11.62 -23.40
CA ILE A 77 14.90 -12.00 -23.83
C ILE A 77 14.86 -12.00 -25.37
N ASP A 78 14.45 -13.11 -25.98
CA ASP A 78 14.24 -13.23 -27.44
C ASP A 78 12.97 -12.49 -27.93
N LEU A 79 12.70 -11.31 -27.40
CA LEU A 79 11.60 -10.46 -27.84
C LEU A 79 12.04 -9.65 -29.06
N ASN A 80 11.47 -9.98 -30.22
CA ASN A 80 11.60 -9.15 -31.41
C ASN A 80 10.96 -7.77 -31.17
N PRO A 81 11.56 -6.68 -31.71
CA PRO A 81 10.97 -5.36 -31.62
C PRO A 81 9.54 -5.36 -32.17
N VAL A 82 8.64 -4.63 -31.49
CA VAL A 82 7.25 -4.47 -31.92
C VAL A 82 7.23 -3.87 -33.32
N LYS A 83 6.69 -4.62 -34.28
CA LYS A 83 6.56 -4.16 -35.66
C LYS A 83 5.47 -3.09 -35.75
N ALA A 84 5.62 -2.12 -36.63
CA ALA A 84 4.64 -1.04 -36.80
C ALA A 84 3.25 -1.59 -37.13
N GLU A 85 3.19 -2.70 -37.85
CA GLU A 85 1.95 -3.43 -38.18
C GLU A 85 1.21 -4.00 -36.95
N GLN A 86 1.87 -4.15 -35.81
CA GLN A 86 1.27 -4.64 -34.56
C GLN A 86 0.65 -3.52 -33.72
N ILE A 87 0.91 -2.26 -34.04
CA ILE A 87 0.35 -1.09 -33.36
C ILE A 87 -0.99 -0.75 -34.05
N ILE A 88 -2.06 -1.40 -33.59
CA ILE A 88 -3.41 -1.12 -34.06
C ILE A 88 -4.08 -0.03 -33.22
N SER A 89 -4.88 0.83 -33.87
CA SER A 89 -5.73 1.78 -33.16
C SER A 89 -6.79 1.04 -32.36
N TYR A 90 -7.19 1.60 -31.21
CA TYR A 90 -8.26 1.04 -30.37
C TYR A 90 -9.55 0.77 -31.17
N ALA A 91 -9.87 1.61 -32.17
CA ALA A 91 -11.03 1.43 -33.05
C ALA A 91 -10.91 0.22 -34.01
N ALA A 92 -9.69 -0.27 -34.24
CA ALA A 92 -9.43 -1.45 -35.07
C ALA A 92 -9.40 -2.75 -34.24
N LEU A 93 -9.60 -2.67 -32.93
CA LEU A 93 -9.80 -3.85 -32.11
C LEU A 93 -11.14 -4.50 -32.49
N PRO A 94 -11.16 -5.81 -32.76
CA PRO A 94 -12.41 -6.53 -32.92
C PRO A 94 -13.11 -6.59 -31.55
N PHE A 95 -14.02 -5.65 -31.29
CA PHE A 95 -14.92 -5.68 -30.13
C PHE A 95 -16.00 -6.76 -30.23
N ASP A 96 -15.92 -7.63 -31.23
CA ASP A 96 -16.77 -8.81 -31.39
C ASP A 96 -16.40 -9.88 -30.35
N TYR A 97 -16.61 -9.56 -29.07
CA TYR A 97 -16.63 -10.54 -28.00
C TYR A 97 -17.95 -11.34 -28.12
N GLU A 98 -17.88 -12.42 -28.90
CA GLU A 98 -18.91 -13.45 -29.13
C GLU A 98 -20.22 -13.03 -29.85
N PRO A 99 -20.22 -12.95 -31.20
CA PRO A 99 -21.46 -13.05 -31.98
C PRO A 99 -22.02 -14.49 -31.99
N ASP A 100 -21.22 -15.49 -31.62
CA ASP A 100 -21.52 -16.89 -31.92
C ASP A 100 -22.21 -17.66 -30.78
N ARG A 101 -22.19 -17.16 -29.53
CA ARG A 101 -22.83 -17.89 -28.41
C ARG A 101 -24.33 -18.08 -28.61
N LYS A 102 -25.01 -17.07 -29.17
CA LYS A 102 -26.43 -17.15 -29.53
C LYS A 102 -26.68 -18.14 -30.67
N MET A 103 -25.78 -18.20 -31.66
CA MET A 103 -25.90 -19.14 -32.78
C MET A 103 -25.62 -20.58 -32.35
N LEU A 104 -24.61 -20.80 -31.51
CA LEU A 104 -24.27 -22.09 -30.90
C LEU A 104 -25.41 -22.58 -30.00
N ALA A 105 -26.02 -21.70 -29.19
CA ALA A 105 -27.19 -22.02 -28.40
C ALA A 105 -28.41 -22.39 -29.27
N ARG A 106 -28.65 -21.65 -30.36
CA ARG A 106 -29.72 -21.93 -31.33
C ARG A 106 -29.51 -23.30 -31.99
N ARG A 107 -28.28 -23.61 -32.41
CA ARG A 107 -27.91 -24.89 -33.04
C ARG A 107 -28.11 -26.06 -32.08
N ASN A 108 -27.70 -25.90 -30.83
CA ASN A 108 -27.86 -26.92 -29.78
C ASN A 108 -29.34 -27.20 -29.46
N LEU A 109 -30.16 -26.16 -29.31
CA LEU A 109 -31.61 -26.33 -29.08
C LEU A 109 -32.30 -27.04 -30.25
N ASN A 110 -31.93 -26.70 -31.49
CA ASN A 110 -32.49 -27.34 -32.68
C ASN A 110 -32.11 -28.82 -32.78
N SER A 111 -30.86 -29.19 -32.44
CA SER A 111 -30.42 -30.59 -32.46
C SER A 111 -31.10 -31.43 -31.37
N ILE A 112 -31.33 -30.86 -30.17
CA ILE A 112 -32.10 -31.50 -29.11
C ILE A 112 -33.56 -31.72 -29.55
N ALA A 113 -34.19 -30.72 -30.18
CA ALA A 113 -35.56 -30.83 -30.67
C ALA A 113 -35.71 -31.91 -31.75
N ALA A 114 -34.75 -32.00 -32.68
CA ALA A 114 -34.73 -33.04 -33.71
C ALA A 114 -34.61 -34.44 -33.09
N ARG A 115 -33.68 -34.62 -32.14
CA ARG A 115 -33.48 -35.89 -31.43
C ARG A 115 -34.72 -36.33 -30.66
N ASN A 116 -35.40 -35.41 -29.98
CA ASN A 116 -36.66 -35.72 -29.28
C ASN A 116 -37.80 -36.11 -30.23
N LYS A 117 -37.84 -35.52 -31.42
CA LYS A 117 -38.83 -35.88 -32.46
C LYS A 117 -38.59 -37.29 -32.99
N GLU A 118 -37.33 -37.70 -33.16
CA GLU A 118 -36.96 -39.06 -33.55
C GLU A 118 -37.27 -40.08 -32.45
N LEU A 119 -36.89 -39.81 -31.20
CA LEU A 119 -37.22 -40.69 -30.07
C LEU A 119 -38.74 -40.91 -29.95
N ARG A 120 -39.54 -39.86 -30.16
CA ARG A 120 -41.00 -39.96 -30.20
C ARG A 120 -41.54 -40.78 -31.37
N ARG A 121 -40.84 -40.81 -32.51
CA ARG A 121 -41.21 -41.64 -33.66
C ARG A 121 -40.89 -43.10 -33.39
N LEU A 122 -39.71 -43.39 -32.84
CA LEU A 122 -39.31 -44.74 -32.44
C LEU A 122 -40.29 -45.32 -31.41
N ALA A 123 -40.61 -44.56 -30.35
CA ALA A 123 -41.57 -44.97 -29.33
C ALA A 123 -43.01 -45.18 -29.85
N LYS A 124 -43.38 -44.56 -30.99
CA LYS A 124 -44.68 -44.77 -31.66
C LYS A 124 -44.65 -45.92 -32.65
N ALA A 125 -43.50 -46.27 -33.19
CA ALA A 125 -43.32 -47.42 -34.10
C ALA A 125 -43.20 -48.74 -33.33
N GLU A 126 -42.85 -48.68 -32.04
CA GLU A 126 -42.73 -49.82 -31.12
C GLU A 126 -44.06 -50.17 -30.40
N ARG A 127 -45.16 -49.50 -30.75
CA ARG A 127 -46.54 -49.78 -30.29
C ARG A 127 -47.41 -50.19 -31.47
#